data_AF-A0A7Y9EYB6-F1
#
_entry.id   AF-A0A7Y9EYB6-F1
#
_cell.length_a   1.000
_cell.length_b   1.000
_cell.length_c   1.000
_cell.angle_alpha   90.00
_cell.angle_beta   90.00
_cell.angle_gamma   90.00
#
_symmetry.space_group_name_H-M   'P 1'
#
loop_
_entity.id
_entity.type
_entity.pdbx_description
1 polymer ?
#
loop_
_entity_poly.entity_id
_entity_poly.type
_entity_poly.pdbx_seq_one_letter_code
_entity_poly.pdbx_strand_id
1 'polypeptide(L)'
;MGTQDELAELRTAAARLREQAAAVTREMHEVRDALRSERERLHRERLEEERRSTEVRWRGELPPERAAVALRVERGETTWRDVVSGRDEHSSARAFRTVFAHEVEVAVQDLRDNDPEFRAEHDDALLRAGAQEES
;
A
#
# COMPACT_ATOMS: atom_id res chain seq x y z
N MET A 1 -32.11 -47.43 52.29
CA MET A 1 -32.05 -47.84 50.89
C MET A 1 -32.04 -46.59 50.01
N GLY A 2 -30.99 -45.77 50.09
CA GLY A 2 -30.95 -44.44 49.45
C GLY A 2 -29.55 -44.01 49.02
N THR A 3 -28.53 -44.39 49.78
CA THR A 3 -27.13 -44.06 49.49
C THR A 3 -26.54 -44.77 48.26
N GLN A 4 -27.03 -45.96 47.90
CA GLN A 4 -26.55 -46.69 46.71
C GLN A 4 -27.13 -46.12 45.40
N ASP A 5 -28.39 -45.68 45.41
CA ASP A 5 -29.02 -45.04 44.25
C ASP A 5 -28.44 -43.63 44.03
N GLU A 6 -28.23 -42.84 45.08
CA GLU A 6 -27.56 -41.53 44.99
C GLU A 6 -26.13 -41.65 44.43
N LEU A 7 -25.37 -42.68 44.83
CA LEU A 7 -24.04 -42.96 44.29
C LEU A 7 -24.08 -43.38 42.82
N ALA A 8 -25.12 -44.11 42.39
CA ALA A 8 -25.30 -44.51 41.00
C ALA A 8 -25.68 -43.31 40.11
N GLU A 9 -26.54 -42.43 40.61
CA GLU A 9 -26.92 -41.18 39.94
C GLU A 9 -25.72 -40.24 39.78
N LEU A 10 -24.92 -40.06 40.84
CA LEU A 10 -23.69 -39.25 40.79
C LEU A 10 -22.66 -39.80 39.78
N ARG A 11 -22.51 -41.13 39.69
CA ARG A 11 -21.61 -41.75 38.70
C ARG A 11 -22.09 -41.52 37.28
N THR A 12 -23.40 -41.60 37.06
CA THR A 12 -24.02 -41.32 35.75
C THR A 12 -23.85 -39.85 35.36
N ALA A 13 -24.07 -38.94 36.31
CA ALA A 13 -23.89 -37.51 36.09
C ALA A 13 -22.42 -37.15 35.79
N ALA A 14 -21.47 -37.75 36.53
CA ALA A 14 -20.04 -37.58 36.28
C ALA A 14 -19.60 -38.13 34.92
N ALA A 15 -20.16 -39.26 34.48
CA ALA A 15 -19.89 -39.81 33.15
C ALA A 15 -20.38 -38.88 32.03
N ARG A 16 -21.61 -38.35 32.15
CA ARG A 16 -22.17 -37.38 31.20
C ARG A 16 -21.35 -36.09 31.14
N LEU A 17 -20.92 -35.56 32.29
CA LEU A 17 -20.07 -34.36 32.33
C LEU A 17 -18.71 -34.58 31.65
N ARG A 18 -18.09 -35.75 31.82
CA ARG A 18 -16.85 -36.10 31.13
C ARG A 18 -17.05 -36.20 29.62
N GLU A 19 -18.15 -36.78 29.18
CA GLU A 19 -18.49 -36.89 27.76
C GLU A 19 -18.74 -35.51 27.13
N GLN A 20 -19.48 -34.64 27.83
CA GLN A 20 -19.70 -33.25 27.42
C GLN A 20 -18.39 -32.46 27.37
N ALA A 21 -17.52 -32.58 28.38
CA ALA A 21 -16.22 -31.92 28.38
C ALA A 21 -15.32 -32.40 27.24
N ALA A 22 -15.34 -33.70 26.92
CA ALA A 22 -14.62 -34.26 25.79
C ALA A 22 -15.17 -33.76 24.45
N ALA A 23 -16.49 -33.62 24.32
CA ALA A 23 -17.12 -33.04 23.14
C ALA A 23 -16.72 -31.58 22.92
N VAL A 24 -16.82 -30.75 23.96
CA VAL A 24 -16.42 -29.33 23.90
C VAL A 24 -14.94 -29.17 23.55
N THR A 25 -14.08 -30.03 24.10
CA THR A 25 -12.64 -29.99 23.80
C THR A 25 -12.36 -30.32 22.33
N ARG A 26 -13.09 -31.28 21.74
CA ARG A 26 -12.97 -31.59 20.30
C ARG A 26 -13.43 -30.40 19.44
N GLU A 27 -14.59 -29.82 19.75
CA GLU A 27 -15.10 -28.64 19.03
C GLU A 27 -14.12 -27.46 19.12
N MET A 28 -13.51 -27.22 20.28
CA MET A 28 -12.49 -26.18 20.44
C MET A 28 -11.24 -26.44 19.58
N HIS A 29 -10.81 -27.70 19.45
CA HIS A 29 -9.70 -28.06 18.58
C HIS A 29 -10.04 -27.82 17.11
N GLU A 30 -11.24 -28.22 16.67
CA GLU A 30 -11.71 -28.00 15.29
C GLU A 30 -11.79 -26.51 14.95
N VAL A 31 -12.37 -25.69 15.84
CA VAL A 31 -12.45 -24.23 15.67
C VAL A 31 -11.06 -23.60 15.61
N ARG A 32 -10.15 -24.01 16.49
CA ARG A 32 -8.77 -23.50 16.51
C ARG A 32 -8.03 -23.82 15.20
N ASP A 33 -8.20 -25.03 14.69
CA ASP A 33 -7.51 -25.46 13.48
C ASP A 33 -8.12 -24.77 12.24
N ALA A 34 -9.43 -24.55 12.22
CA ALA A 34 -10.12 -23.73 11.22
C ALA A 34 -9.60 -22.27 11.24
N LEU A 35 -9.49 -21.65 12.43
CA LEU A 35 -8.95 -20.29 12.57
C LEU A 35 -7.49 -20.18 12.12
N ARG A 36 -6.67 -21.21 12.37
CA ARG A 36 -5.29 -21.24 11.88
C ARG A 36 -5.24 -21.27 10.36
N SER A 37 -6.02 -22.16 9.74
CA SER A 37 -6.12 -22.28 8.29
C SER A 37 -6.59 -20.97 7.64
N GLU A 38 -7.61 -20.35 8.24
CA GLU A 38 -8.15 -19.07 7.77
C GLU A 38 -7.13 -17.93 7.89
N ARG A 39 -6.38 -17.87 9.00
CA ARG A 39 -5.30 -16.89 9.17
C ARG A 39 -4.21 -17.06 8.13
N GLU A 40 -3.82 -18.30 7.82
CA GLU A 40 -2.83 -18.60 6.78
C GLU A 40 -3.35 -18.28 5.37
N ARG A 41 -4.63 -18.50 5.11
CA ARG A 41 -5.31 -18.08 3.87
C ARG A 41 -5.26 -16.55 3.72
N LEU A 42 -5.73 -15.81 4.73
CA LEU A 42 -5.73 -14.35 4.72
C LEU A 42 -4.32 -13.76 4.61
N HIS A 43 -3.33 -14.39 5.24
CA HIS A 43 -1.94 -13.94 5.11
C HIS A 43 -1.41 -14.12 3.68
N ARG A 44 -1.71 -15.25 3.03
CA ARG A 44 -1.35 -15.47 1.62
C ARG A 44 -2.06 -14.49 0.69
N GLU A 45 -3.36 -14.25 0.91
CA GLU A 45 -4.14 -13.30 0.12
C GLU A 45 -3.57 -11.88 0.22
N ARG A 46 -3.19 -11.42 1.42
CA ARG A 46 -2.52 -10.11 1.58
C ARG A 46 -1.19 -10.03 0.84
N LEU A 47 -0.37 -11.07 0.92
CA LEU A 47 0.92 -11.10 0.22
C LEU A 47 0.74 -11.12 -1.31
N GLU A 48 -0.28 -11.81 -1.81
CA GLU A 48 -0.63 -11.82 -3.22
C GLU A 48 -1.18 -10.47 -3.69
N GLU A 49 -1.98 -9.80 -2.85
CA GLU A 49 -2.51 -8.47 -3.12
C GLU A 49 -1.41 -7.40 -3.13
N GLU A 50 -0.49 -7.41 -2.16
CA GLU A 50 0.70 -6.53 -2.14
C GLU A 50 1.60 -6.76 -3.36
N ARG A 51 1.81 -8.02 -3.75
CA ARG A 51 2.57 -8.34 -4.96
C ARG A 51 1.85 -7.84 -6.22
N ARG A 52 0.54 -8.04 -6.31
CA ARG A 52 -0.27 -7.57 -7.43
C ARG A 52 -0.31 -6.05 -7.51
N SER A 53 -0.48 -5.34 -6.39
CA SER A 53 -0.46 -3.87 -6.38
C SER A 53 0.90 -3.32 -6.82
N THR A 54 1.97 -4.00 -6.42
CA THR A 54 3.33 -3.68 -6.87
C THR A 54 3.46 -3.94 -8.37
N GLU A 55 3.15 -5.15 -8.86
CA GLU A 55 3.29 -5.52 -10.27
C GLU A 55 2.39 -4.74 -11.24
N VAL A 56 1.14 -4.43 -10.86
CA VAL A 56 0.19 -3.68 -11.69
C VAL A 56 0.63 -2.22 -11.84
N ARG A 57 1.12 -1.59 -10.76
CA ARG A 57 1.70 -0.24 -10.81
C ARG A 57 2.92 -0.17 -11.74
N TRP A 58 3.66 -1.27 -11.90
CA TRP A 58 4.86 -1.32 -12.74
C TRP A 58 4.65 -1.76 -14.20
N ARG A 59 3.62 -2.55 -14.52
CA ARG A 59 3.48 -3.15 -15.88
C ARG A 59 2.51 -2.45 -16.84
N GLY A 60 1.70 -1.48 -16.40
CA GLY A 60 0.67 -0.93 -17.28
C GLY A 60 0.32 0.56 -17.16
N GLU A 61 0.58 1.19 -16.02
CA GLU A 61 0.06 2.55 -15.75
C GLU A 61 1.13 3.65 -15.75
N LEU A 62 2.40 3.29 -15.54
CA LEU A 62 3.51 4.25 -15.48
C LEU A 62 4.48 4.03 -16.65
N PRO A 63 4.84 5.10 -17.38
CA PRO A 63 5.96 5.06 -18.31
C PRO A 63 7.23 4.49 -17.66
N PRO A 64 8.08 3.77 -18.42
CA PRO A 64 9.21 3.01 -17.87
C PRO A 64 10.20 3.87 -17.08
N GLU A 65 10.35 5.16 -17.41
CA GLU A 65 11.20 6.10 -16.69
C GLU A 65 10.65 6.41 -15.30
N ARG A 66 9.32 6.60 -15.19
CA ARG A 66 8.63 6.83 -13.91
C ARG A 66 8.63 5.57 -13.06
N ALA A 67 8.48 4.41 -13.71
CA ALA A 67 8.55 3.11 -13.06
C ALA A 67 9.92 2.90 -12.39
N ALA A 68 11.00 3.15 -13.13
CA ALA A 68 12.36 2.98 -12.64
C ALA A 68 12.70 3.92 -11.47
N VAL A 69 12.22 5.17 -11.46
CA VAL A 69 12.45 6.10 -10.34
C VAL A 69 11.65 5.71 -9.11
N ALA A 70 10.36 5.41 -9.26
CA ALA A 70 9.52 5.11 -8.10
C ALA A 70 9.99 3.81 -7.40
N LEU A 71 10.52 2.83 -8.12
CA LEU A 71 11.09 1.62 -7.52
C LEU A 71 12.32 1.94 -6.65
N ARG A 72 13.16 2.87 -7.11
CA ARG A 72 14.33 3.34 -6.35
C ARG A 72 13.91 4.12 -5.10
N VAL A 73 12.84 4.90 -5.18
CA VAL A 73 12.25 5.60 -4.03
C VAL A 73 11.70 4.60 -3.01
N GLU A 74 10.95 3.58 -3.45
CA GLU A 74 10.41 2.54 -2.56
C GLU A 74 11.50 1.72 -1.87
N ARG A 75 12.63 1.50 -2.54
CA ARG A 75 13.82 0.86 -1.96
C ARG A 75 14.65 1.77 -1.04
N GLY A 76 14.31 3.05 -0.95
CA GLY A 76 15.07 4.05 -0.17
C GLY A 76 16.41 4.44 -0.77
N GLU A 77 16.65 4.12 -2.06
CA GLU A 77 17.90 4.45 -2.77
C GLU A 77 17.96 5.95 -3.15
N THR A 78 16.81 6.61 -3.23
CA THR A 78 16.68 8.03 -3.57
C THR A 78 15.39 8.61 -2.99
N THR A 79 15.20 9.92 -3.10
CA THR A 79 13.95 10.59 -2.73
C THR A 79 13.40 11.39 -3.92
N TRP A 80 12.08 11.62 -3.95
CA TRP A 80 11.48 12.49 -4.97
C TRP A 80 12.10 13.88 -4.99
N ARG A 81 12.47 14.41 -3.81
CA ARG A 81 13.17 15.69 -3.69
C ARG A 81 14.52 15.64 -4.43
N ASP A 82 15.31 14.59 -4.23
CA ASP A 82 16.64 14.48 -4.84
C ASP A 82 16.55 14.23 -6.36
N VAL A 83 15.54 13.51 -6.81
CA VAL A 83 15.25 13.35 -8.24
C VAL A 83 14.87 14.67 -8.89
N VAL A 84 13.92 15.43 -8.34
CA VAL A 84 13.44 16.67 -8.97
C VAL A 84 14.49 17.78 -8.86
N SER A 85 15.18 17.91 -7.72
CA SER A 85 16.22 18.93 -7.51
C SER A 85 17.52 18.66 -8.26
N GLY A 86 17.64 17.52 -8.94
CA GLY A 86 18.83 17.18 -9.71
C GLY A 86 19.99 16.57 -8.92
N ARG A 87 19.86 16.38 -7.60
CA ARG A 87 20.89 15.72 -6.78
C ARG A 87 21.07 14.24 -7.12
N ASP A 88 20.01 13.59 -7.58
CA ASP A 88 20.09 12.23 -8.12
C ASP A 88 20.49 12.27 -9.60
N GLU A 89 21.74 11.89 -9.85
CA GLU A 89 22.34 11.86 -11.20
C GLU A 89 22.15 10.53 -11.93
N HIS A 90 21.47 9.55 -11.31
CA HIS A 90 21.21 8.27 -11.94
C HIS A 90 20.45 8.44 -13.27
N SER A 91 20.72 7.56 -14.25
CA SER A 91 20.16 7.68 -15.61
C SER A 91 18.62 7.74 -15.62
N SER A 92 17.96 6.95 -14.77
CA SER A 92 16.49 6.99 -14.61
C SER A 92 15.98 8.32 -14.06
N ALA A 93 16.69 8.94 -13.11
CA ALA A 93 16.33 10.25 -12.57
C ALA A 93 16.51 11.36 -13.61
N ARG A 94 17.56 11.29 -14.43
CA ARG A 94 17.78 12.20 -15.57
C ARG A 94 16.67 12.07 -16.61
N ALA A 95 16.35 10.84 -17.02
CA ALA A 95 15.30 10.57 -18.00
C ALA A 95 13.93 11.07 -17.49
N PHE A 96 13.61 10.79 -16.21
CA PHE A 96 12.41 11.30 -15.58
C PHE A 96 12.34 12.82 -15.61
N ARG A 97 13.42 13.53 -15.24
CA ARG A 97 13.44 15.00 -15.26
C ARG A 97 13.22 15.58 -16.65
N THR A 98 13.80 14.99 -17.69
CA THR A 98 13.60 15.44 -19.07
C THR A 98 12.12 15.36 -19.47
N VAL A 99 11.47 14.22 -19.18
CA VAL A 99 10.05 14.03 -19.49
C VAL A 99 9.18 14.95 -18.63
N PHE A 100 9.46 15.01 -17.33
CA PHE A 100 8.71 15.84 -16.39
C PHE A 100 8.80 17.34 -16.73
N ALA A 101 9.97 17.84 -17.13
CA ALA A 101 10.14 19.22 -17.55
C ALA A 101 9.28 19.54 -18.78
N HIS A 102 9.25 18.64 -19.76
CA HIS A 102 8.43 18.81 -20.96
C HIS A 102 6.93 18.79 -20.62
N GLU A 103 6.49 17.88 -19.74
CA GLU A 103 5.08 17.82 -19.32
C GLU A 103 4.65 19.06 -18.54
N VAL A 104 5.52 19.60 -17.68
CA VAL A 104 5.27 20.86 -16.98
C VAL A 104 5.17 22.01 -17.97
N GLU A 105 6.06 22.07 -18.96
CA GLU A 105 6.01 23.09 -20.02
C GLU A 105 4.69 23.03 -20.80
N VAL A 106 4.26 21.83 -21.21
CA VAL A 106 2.96 21.63 -21.88
C VAL A 106 1.80 22.06 -20.98
N ALA A 107 1.80 21.65 -19.71
CA ALA A 107 0.74 22.02 -18.78
C ALA A 107 0.68 23.53 -18.51
N VAL A 108 1.83 24.19 -18.39
CA VAL A 108 1.92 25.65 -18.26
C VAL A 108 1.39 26.33 -19.52
N GLN A 109 1.75 25.83 -20.70
CA GLN A 109 1.25 26.38 -21.96
C GLN A 109 -0.26 26.21 -22.10
N ASP A 110 -0.80 25.03 -21.78
CA ASP A 110 -2.24 24.77 -21.78
C ASP A 110 -2.98 25.70 -20.81
N LEU A 111 -2.44 25.93 -19.60
CA LEU A 111 -2.99 26.88 -18.64
C LEU A 111 -2.94 28.32 -19.19
N ARG A 112 -1.82 28.72 -19.79
CA ARG A 112 -1.74 30.04 -20.43
C ARG A 112 -2.78 30.18 -21.52
N ASP A 113 -3.04 29.16 -22.33
CA ASP A 113 -3.97 29.26 -23.45
C ASP A 113 -5.44 29.31 -23.02
N ASN A 114 -5.79 28.62 -21.92
CA ASN A 114 -7.18 28.44 -21.49
C ASN A 114 -7.59 29.28 -20.26
N ASP A 115 -6.63 29.84 -19.51
CA ASP A 115 -6.87 30.65 -18.31
C ASP A 115 -6.24 32.06 -18.47
N PRO A 116 -7.06 33.08 -18.79
CA PRO A 116 -6.59 34.45 -18.94
C PRO A 116 -6.02 35.07 -17.66
N GLU A 117 -6.50 34.67 -16.48
CA GLU A 117 -5.99 35.19 -15.20
C GLU A 117 -4.60 34.60 -14.93
N PHE A 118 -4.44 33.30 -15.12
CA PHE A 118 -3.13 32.64 -15.02
C PHE A 118 -2.12 33.24 -16.01
N ARG A 119 -2.52 33.50 -17.26
CA ARG A 119 -1.66 34.11 -18.27
C ARG A 119 -1.12 35.48 -17.81
N ALA A 120 -2.01 36.34 -17.31
CA ALA A 120 -1.63 37.67 -16.83
C ALA A 120 -0.65 37.59 -15.65
N GLU A 121 -0.93 36.74 -14.65
CA GLU A 121 -0.04 36.56 -13.50
C GLU A 121 1.32 35.98 -13.87
N HIS A 122 1.33 35.01 -14.80
CA HIS A 122 2.55 34.36 -15.29
C HIS A 122 3.45 35.35 -16.05
N ASP A 123 2.88 36.16 -16.93
CA ASP A 123 3.63 37.16 -17.70
C ASP A 123 4.20 38.25 -16.77
N ASP A 124 3.44 38.71 -15.77
CA ASP A 124 3.91 39.62 -14.72
C ASP A 124 5.02 39.00 -13.85
N ALA A 125 4.96 37.70 -13.58
CA ALA A 125 6.03 36.99 -12.86
C ALA A 125 7.32 36.92 -13.68
N LEU A 126 7.22 36.64 -14.99
CA LEU A 126 8.38 36.62 -15.90
C LEU A 126 9.04 37.99 -16.02
N LEU A 127 8.25 39.07 -16.14
CA LEU A 127 8.76 40.43 -16.20
C LEU A 127 9.54 40.81 -14.93
N ARG A 128 9.05 40.40 -13.76
CA ARG A 128 9.76 40.61 -12.48
C ARG A 128 11.04 39.79 -12.37
N ALA A 129 11.03 38.54 -12.84
CA ALA A 129 12.22 37.69 -12.84
C ALA A 129 13.32 38.24 -13.75
N GLY A 130 12.98 38.67 -14.97
CA GLY A 130 13.95 39.28 -15.89
C GLY A 130 14.55 40.59 -15.38
N ALA A 131 13.76 41.40 -14.65
CA ALA A 131 14.25 42.62 -14.02
C ALA A 131 15.24 42.38 -12.86
N GLN A 132 15.23 41.18 -12.24
CA GLN A 132 16.14 40.82 -11.16
C GLN A 132 17.49 40.27 -11.65
N GLU A 133 17.60 39.82 -12.90
CA GLU A 133 18.86 39.33 -13.48
C GLU A 133 19.76 40.47 -14.03
N GLU A 134 19.21 41.66 -14.24
CA GLU A 134 19.94 42.84 -14.75
C GLU A 134 20.41 43.83 -13.66
N SER A 135 20.15 43.54 -12.37
CA SER A 135 20.62 44.34 -11.21
C SER A 135 21.76 43.66 -10.45
#